data_AF-Q73SK6-F1
#
_entry.id   AF-Q73SK6-F1
#
_cell.length_a   1.000
_cell.length_b   1.000
_cell.length_c   1.000
_cell.angle_alpha   90.00
_cell.angle_beta   90.00
_cell.angle_gamma   90.00
#
_symmetry.space_group_name_H-M   'P 1'
#
loop_
_entity.id
_entity.type
_entity.pdbx_description
1 polymer ?
#
loop_
_entity_poly.entity_id
_entity_poly.type
_entity_poly.pdbx_seq_one_letter_code
_entity_poly.pdbx_strand_id
1 'polypeptide(L)'
;MRAARRSTARRRPAASRGAALAALGCLALASCSDTVPAPPLSATTSTSKSTSKAGPDSAAAPSMTGPLEKDWKSYGGTAYFGCPQRFSFSKSALQDIRPKVFDPKTGQYLAPGVPSVPAGETVTGAICALTGTAEQLRVVYIVTTAAKTIGYVFDLTSGQPLVTKDLQAPAPDQRLAAPKDWSLASTASGVAWLNAVTDGHAAAAPPRTVVLSGQDLSTLWSDPEPARVWPDVLAFTRSGDPAQTPGTRLRLPGGEEIYQDNDVVSVDAELTDGSSKLVQLTRRDPANPAEVSTLFYDLDAKSVIKIGDSERISGGGLTAALSDGKLFVDGHNRDNSQFGFGVWNLRGQQWDFLKNRDDARKLSLAKVAFFEDHLYLTGSGGTFSVIALPAGDPVASNWALRPFQRISGWTLVCRGETAPGANGECKEILNDVVKPPR
;
A
#
# COMPACT_ATOMS: atom_id res chain seq x y z
N MET A 1 -24.42 70.24 1.10
CA MET A 1 -23.47 71.37 1.20
C MET A 1 -22.17 70.97 0.48
N ARG A 2 -21.94 71.48 -0.73
CA ARG A 2 -20.85 72.40 -1.12
C ARG A 2 -19.45 71.90 -0.71
N ALA A 3 -18.69 71.32 -1.65
CA ALA A 3 -17.74 72.00 -2.58
C ALA A 3 -16.33 72.14 -1.93
N ALA A 4 -15.30 71.41 -2.37
CA ALA A 4 -14.48 71.58 -3.58
C ALA A 4 -13.16 72.36 -3.31
N ARG A 5 -12.03 71.81 -3.80
CA ARG A 5 -10.85 72.50 -4.40
C ARG A 5 -9.80 71.42 -4.77
N ARG A 6 -9.60 71.10 -6.06
CA ARG A 6 -8.72 71.70 -7.10
C ARG A 6 -7.23 71.61 -6.76
N SER A 7 -6.48 70.74 -7.45
CA SER A 7 -5.72 70.94 -8.73
C SER A 7 -4.25 71.33 -8.41
N THR A 8 -3.16 70.96 -9.12
CA THR A 8 -2.87 70.78 -10.56
C THR A 8 -1.41 70.26 -10.64
N ALA A 9 -1.11 69.19 -11.39
CA ALA A 9 -0.38 69.18 -12.69
C ALA A 9 1.11 69.61 -12.67
N ARG A 10 2.08 68.77 -13.07
CA ARG A 10 2.74 68.62 -14.40
C ARG A 10 4.14 68.03 -14.10
N ARG A 11 4.92 67.31 -14.91
CA ARG A 11 5.05 67.15 -16.37
C ARG A 11 5.98 65.93 -16.64
N ARG A 12 5.73 65.20 -17.73
CA ARG A 12 6.67 64.25 -18.40
C ARG A 12 7.80 64.99 -19.14
N PRO A 13 8.85 64.29 -19.60
CA PRO A 13 8.93 63.79 -21.01
C PRO A 13 9.35 62.30 -21.07
N ALA A 14 8.86 61.44 -21.98
CA ALA A 14 9.11 61.31 -23.44
C ALA A 14 10.60 61.06 -23.76
N ALA A 15 11.08 60.14 -24.61
CA ALA A 15 10.52 59.22 -25.61
C ALA A 15 11.59 58.13 -25.91
N SER A 16 11.24 56.94 -26.41
CA SER A 16 11.51 56.49 -27.81
C SER A 16 10.97 55.05 -27.93
N ARG A 17 10.04 54.72 -28.84
CA ARG A 17 10.25 54.26 -30.24
C ARG A 17 11.41 53.26 -30.34
N GLY A 18 11.27 52.01 -30.73
CA GLY A 18 10.20 51.21 -31.31
C GLY A 18 10.86 50.11 -32.15
N ALA A 19 10.33 48.89 -32.16
CA ALA A 19 10.53 47.91 -33.23
C ALA A 19 9.58 46.73 -33.00
N ALA A 20 8.63 46.56 -33.91
CA ALA A 20 7.99 45.27 -34.17
C ALA A 20 8.91 44.45 -35.09
N LEU A 21 9.03 43.15 -34.87
CA LEU A 21 9.20 42.13 -35.92
C LEU A 21 9.25 40.70 -35.34
N ALA A 22 8.56 39.82 -36.08
CA ALA A 22 8.80 38.38 -36.27
C ALA A 22 8.50 37.41 -35.12
N ALA A 23 7.30 36.83 -35.20
CA ALA A 23 7.00 35.48 -34.76
C ALA A 23 7.57 34.43 -35.75
N LEU A 24 7.61 33.18 -35.26
CA LEU A 24 7.74 31.89 -35.96
C LEU A 24 9.15 31.39 -36.28
N GLY A 25 9.59 30.45 -35.42
CA GLY A 25 10.66 29.49 -35.68
C GLY A 25 10.49 28.30 -34.74
N CYS A 26 9.60 27.37 -35.09
CA CYS A 26 9.53 26.05 -34.45
C CYS A 26 10.82 25.28 -34.77
N LEU A 27 11.66 25.03 -33.77
CA LEU A 27 12.69 24.00 -33.82
C LEU A 27 12.11 22.76 -33.15
N ALA A 28 11.50 21.91 -33.97
CA ALA A 28 11.24 20.52 -33.63
C ALA A 28 12.59 19.79 -33.59
N LEU A 29 13.14 19.59 -32.40
CA LEU A 29 14.10 18.52 -32.19
C LEU A 29 13.29 17.23 -32.11
N ALA A 30 13.09 16.61 -33.27
CA ALA A 30 12.68 15.22 -33.39
C ALA A 30 13.80 14.35 -32.78
N SER A 31 13.65 14.02 -31.50
CA SER A 31 14.32 12.85 -30.93
C SER A 31 13.64 11.63 -31.55
N CYS A 32 14.26 11.05 -32.59
CA CYS A 32 13.98 9.69 -33.03
C CYS A 32 14.38 8.76 -31.88
N SER A 33 13.46 8.47 -30.97
CA SER A 33 13.52 7.20 -30.25
C SER A 33 13.13 6.13 -31.26
N ASP A 34 14.13 5.42 -31.77
CA ASP A 34 13.92 4.22 -32.56
C ASP A 34 13.04 3.28 -31.74
N THR A 35 11.76 3.24 -32.11
CA THR A 35 10.82 2.27 -31.57
C THR A 35 11.15 0.96 -32.28
N VAL A 36 12.08 0.19 -31.70
CA VAL A 36 12.31 -1.18 -32.13
C VAL A 36 10.97 -1.91 -32.00
N PRO A 37 10.41 -2.46 -33.10
CA PRO A 37 9.18 -3.22 -33.02
C PRO A 37 9.39 -4.40 -32.06
N ALA A 38 8.45 -4.58 -31.13
CA ALA A 38 8.49 -5.69 -30.19
C ALA A 38 8.54 -7.01 -30.96
N PRO A 39 9.44 -7.95 -30.62
CA PRO A 39 9.39 -9.27 -31.22
C PRO A 39 8.05 -9.93 -30.88
N PRO A 40 7.41 -10.63 -31.84
CA PRO A 40 6.21 -11.39 -31.54
C PRO A 40 6.53 -12.43 -30.46
N LEU A 41 5.61 -12.64 -29.51
CA LEU A 41 5.64 -13.76 -28.56
C LEU A 41 5.57 -15.08 -29.33
N SER A 42 6.71 -15.52 -29.86
CA SER A 42 6.86 -16.79 -30.57
C SER A 42 7.56 -17.76 -29.64
N ALA A 43 6.97 -18.95 -29.49
CA ALA A 43 7.55 -20.06 -28.75
C ALA A 43 8.90 -20.42 -29.37
N THR A 44 9.99 -20.05 -28.70
CA THR A 44 11.34 -20.44 -29.12
C THR A 44 11.76 -21.64 -28.30
N THR A 45 11.69 -22.83 -28.89
CA THR A 45 12.26 -24.06 -28.32
C THR A 45 13.78 -24.01 -28.45
N SER A 46 14.46 -23.60 -27.39
CA SER A 46 15.93 -23.65 -27.31
C SER A 46 16.33 -24.77 -26.36
N THR A 47 16.80 -25.88 -26.96
CA THR A 47 17.37 -27.02 -26.22
C THR A 47 18.85 -26.72 -25.95
N SER A 48 19.19 -26.33 -24.72
CA SER A 48 20.59 -26.12 -24.31
C SER A 48 20.92 -27.06 -23.14
N LYS A 49 21.65 -28.14 -23.43
CA LYS A 49 22.30 -28.98 -22.41
C LYS A 49 23.46 -28.19 -21.80
N SER A 50 23.38 -27.85 -20.51
CA SER A 50 24.53 -27.41 -19.73
C SER A 50 24.84 -28.42 -18.62
N THR A 51 25.99 -29.08 -18.77
CA THR A 51 26.63 -29.94 -17.77
C THR A 51 27.23 -29.06 -16.66
N SER A 52 26.65 -29.08 -15.46
CA SER A 52 27.22 -28.45 -14.28
C SER A 52 28.03 -29.47 -13.46
N LYS A 53 29.30 -29.14 -13.21
CA LYS A 53 30.22 -29.86 -12.33
C LYS A 53 30.06 -29.30 -10.92
N ALA A 54 29.72 -30.14 -9.95
CA ALA A 54 29.52 -29.75 -8.55
C ALA A 54 30.86 -29.43 -7.86
N GLY A 55 30.85 -28.37 -7.05
CA GLY A 55 31.89 -28.02 -6.07
C GLY A 55 31.21 -27.57 -4.75
N PRO A 56 31.87 -27.72 -3.59
CA PRO A 56 31.19 -28.13 -2.36
C PRO A 56 30.76 -26.99 -1.43
N ASP A 57 29.68 -27.28 -0.69
CA ASP A 57 29.24 -26.79 0.62
C ASP A 57 29.30 -25.29 0.94
N SER A 58 28.15 -24.65 0.71
CA SER A 58 27.67 -23.59 1.60
C SER A 58 26.34 -24.06 2.20
N ALA A 59 26.23 -23.98 3.52
CA ALA A 59 25.10 -24.43 4.32
C ALA A 59 23.73 -24.14 3.67
N ALA A 60 22.86 -25.15 3.65
CA ALA A 60 21.52 -25.06 3.09
C ALA A 60 20.74 -23.92 3.76
N ALA A 61 20.32 -22.94 2.96
CA ALA A 61 19.31 -21.99 3.41
C ALA A 61 18.03 -22.77 3.76
N PRO A 62 17.32 -22.43 4.85
CA PRO A 62 16.05 -23.07 5.16
C PRO A 62 15.10 -22.93 3.97
N SER A 63 14.73 -24.07 3.40
CA SER A 63 13.87 -24.20 2.23
C SER A 63 12.42 -23.94 2.59
N MET A 64 11.68 -23.25 1.72
CA MET A 64 10.21 -23.10 1.66
C MET A 64 9.43 -23.58 2.89
N THR A 65 8.94 -22.65 3.71
CA THR A 65 7.88 -22.99 4.66
C THR A 65 6.59 -23.28 3.90
N GLY A 66 5.78 -24.21 4.39
CA GLY A 66 4.52 -24.62 3.74
C GLY A 66 3.54 -23.48 3.44
N PRO A 67 2.45 -23.76 2.71
CA PRO A 67 1.50 -22.74 2.24
C PRO A 67 0.98 -21.85 3.37
N LEU A 68 0.92 -20.53 3.12
CA LEU A 68 0.20 -19.57 3.94
C LEU A 68 -1.29 -19.89 3.95
N GLU A 69 -1.92 -19.68 5.11
CA GLU A 69 -3.37 -19.75 5.26
C GLU A 69 -4.08 -18.68 4.45
N LYS A 70 -5.36 -18.91 4.12
CA LYS A 70 -6.14 -18.04 3.22
C LYS A 70 -6.31 -16.60 3.73
N ASP A 71 -6.24 -16.37 5.04
CA ASP A 71 -6.40 -15.07 5.70
C ASP A 71 -5.07 -14.38 6.06
N TRP A 72 -3.96 -14.82 5.47
CA TRP A 72 -2.66 -14.24 5.70
C TRP A 72 -2.60 -12.74 5.35
N LYS A 73 -1.69 -12.05 6.03
CA LYS A 73 -1.39 -10.62 5.88
C LYS A 73 0.11 -10.42 6.02
N SER A 74 0.63 -9.32 5.49
CA SER A 74 1.99 -8.85 5.77
C SER A 74 1.96 -7.60 6.64
N TYR A 75 2.90 -7.48 7.57
CA TYR A 75 3.10 -6.29 8.39
C TYR A 75 4.54 -6.27 8.92
N GLY A 76 5.17 -5.09 9.03
CA GLY A 76 6.45 -4.94 9.73
C GLY A 76 7.55 -5.90 9.27
N GLY A 77 7.60 -6.22 7.97
CA GLY A 77 8.58 -7.16 7.42
C GLY A 77 8.33 -8.64 7.79
N THR A 78 7.11 -9.02 8.15
CA THR A 78 6.71 -10.42 8.37
C THR A 78 5.36 -10.74 7.71
N ALA A 79 5.04 -12.03 7.61
CA ALA A 79 3.72 -12.55 7.29
C ALA A 79 3.04 -13.16 8.54
N TYR A 80 1.73 -12.96 8.68
CA TYR A 80 0.96 -13.49 9.81
C TYR A 80 -0.48 -13.83 9.41
N PHE A 81 -1.14 -14.65 10.21
CA PHE A 81 -2.57 -15.01 10.05
C PHE A 81 -3.20 -15.30 11.41
N GLY A 82 -4.51 -15.63 11.45
CA GLY A 82 -5.21 -15.97 12.69
C GLY A 82 -5.58 -14.78 13.56
N CYS A 83 -5.60 -13.59 12.95
CA CYS A 83 -5.88 -12.33 13.61
C CYS A 83 -6.92 -11.53 12.80
N PRO A 84 -8.21 -11.55 13.20
CA PRO A 84 -9.28 -11.00 12.39
C PRO A 84 -9.24 -9.46 12.40
N GLN A 85 -9.54 -8.84 11.25
CA GLN A 85 -9.63 -7.38 11.12
C GLN A 85 -10.93 -6.82 11.71
N ARG A 86 -11.94 -7.66 11.92
CA ARG A 86 -13.24 -7.31 12.48
C ARG A 86 -13.47 -8.08 13.75
N PHE A 87 -14.34 -7.52 14.60
CA PHE A 87 -14.64 -8.11 15.88
C PHE A 87 -15.30 -9.48 15.73
N SER A 88 -14.79 -10.49 16.45
CA SER A 88 -15.34 -11.84 16.46
C SER A 88 -16.29 -12.01 17.64
N PHE A 89 -17.58 -12.22 17.35
CA PHE A 89 -18.61 -12.49 18.37
C PHE A 89 -18.65 -13.96 18.73
N SER A 90 -17.86 -14.35 19.71
CA SER A 90 -17.96 -15.69 20.26
C SER A 90 -17.44 -15.75 21.69
N LYS A 91 -18.06 -16.61 22.49
CA LYS A 91 -17.49 -17.06 23.77
C LYS A 91 -16.18 -17.82 23.57
N SER A 92 -16.00 -18.42 22.38
CA SER A 92 -14.76 -19.07 21.95
C SER A 92 -13.77 -18.14 21.25
N ALA A 93 -13.99 -16.81 21.25
CA ALA A 93 -13.15 -15.91 20.45
C ALA A 93 -11.66 -15.98 20.85
N LEU A 94 -11.37 -16.20 22.13
CA LEU A 94 -10.00 -16.43 22.62
C LEU A 94 -9.48 -17.84 22.37
N GLN A 95 -10.22 -18.71 21.70
CA GLN A 95 -9.80 -20.01 21.18
C GLN A 95 -9.58 -19.92 19.67
N ASP A 96 -10.42 -19.13 18.99
CA ASP A 96 -10.41 -18.96 17.54
C ASP A 96 -9.35 -17.96 17.07
N ILE A 97 -9.07 -16.93 17.88
CA ILE A 97 -8.02 -15.94 17.59
C ILE A 97 -6.67 -16.50 18.07
N ARG A 98 -5.94 -17.10 17.14
CA ARG A 98 -4.63 -17.72 17.33
C ARG A 98 -3.65 -17.13 16.33
N PRO A 99 -3.13 -15.92 16.59
CA PRO A 99 -2.19 -15.32 15.67
C PRO A 99 -0.97 -16.22 15.53
N LYS A 100 -0.54 -16.43 14.29
CA LYS A 100 0.75 -17.04 13.98
C LYS A 100 1.54 -16.04 13.17
N VAL A 101 2.72 -15.67 13.68
CA VAL A 101 3.59 -14.65 13.09
C VAL A 101 4.86 -15.33 12.62
N PHE A 102 5.21 -15.17 11.36
CA PHE A 102 6.44 -15.72 10.81
C PHE A 102 7.64 -14.99 11.40
N ASP A 103 8.55 -15.70 12.06
CA ASP A 103 9.81 -15.13 12.50
C ASP A 103 10.85 -15.28 11.39
N PRO A 104 11.24 -14.17 10.72
CA PRO A 104 12.20 -14.22 9.64
C PRO A 104 13.59 -14.69 10.10
N LYS A 105 13.93 -14.60 11.39
CA LYS A 105 15.24 -15.03 11.89
C LYS A 105 15.36 -16.54 11.96
N THR A 106 14.29 -17.21 12.38
CA THR A 106 14.26 -18.67 12.57
C THR A 106 13.59 -19.41 11.42
N GLY A 107 12.83 -18.72 10.57
CA GLY A 107 12.02 -19.33 9.51
C GLY A 107 10.83 -20.14 10.06
N GLN A 108 10.40 -19.87 11.28
CA GLN A 108 9.30 -20.59 11.95
C GLN A 108 8.15 -19.65 12.31
N TYR A 109 6.95 -20.20 12.48
CA TYR A 109 5.82 -19.45 13.02
C TYR A 109 5.86 -19.40 14.55
N LEU A 110 5.89 -18.21 15.10
CA LEU A 110 5.69 -17.94 16.51
C LEU A 110 4.19 -17.81 16.79
N ALA A 111 3.75 -18.32 17.94
CA ALA A 111 2.41 -18.18 18.45
C ALA A 111 2.46 -17.34 19.73
N PRO A 112 2.08 -16.04 19.66
CA PRO A 112 2.03 -15.17 20.83
C PRO A 112 1.11 -15.73 21.92
N GLY A 113 1.34 -15.29 23.16
CA GLY A 113 0.46 -15.60 24.27
C GLY A 113 -1.01 -15.22 23.99
N VAL A 114 -1.92 -15.96 24.62
CA VAL A 114 -3.37 -15.72 24.53
C VAL A 114 -3.82 -15.00 25.81
N PRO A 115 -4.65 -13.95 25.71
CA PRO A 115 -5.19 -13.26 26.88
C PRO A 115 -5.85 -14.23 27.88
N SER A 116 -5.55 -14.04 29.17
CA SER A 116 -6.29 -14.66 30.27
C SER A 116 -7.33 -13.67 30.80
N VAL A 117 -8.60 -14.05 30.80
CA VAL A 117 -9.69 -13.20 31.30
C VAL A 117 -9.85 -13.42 32.82
N PRO A 118 -10.15 -12.37 33.60
CA PRO A 118 -10.38 -12.49 35.04
C PRO A 118 -11.40 -13.57 35.38
N ALA A 119 -11.18 -14.26 36.51
CA ALA A 119 -12.07 -15.31 36.98
C ALA A 119 -13.50 -14.77 37.17
N GLY A 120 -14.49 -15.54 36.71
CA GLY A 120 -15.91 -15.17 36.79
C GLY A 120 -16.42 -14.30 35.63
N GLU A 121 -15.54 -13.77 34.77
CA GLU A 121 -15.96 -13.05 33.57
C GLU A 121 -16.13 -14.00 32.37
N THR A 122 -17.18 -13.77 31.58
CA THR A 122 -17.43 -14.51 30.33
C THR A 122 -17.05 -13.65 29.13
N VAL A 123 -16.18 -14.17 28.27
CA VAL A 123 -15.84 -13.55 26.98
C VAL A 123 -17.08 -13.45 26.11
N THR A 124 -17.29 -12.29 25.51
CA THR A 124 -18.34 -12.04 24.52
C THR A 124 -17.78 -11.87 23.11
N GLY A 125 -16.49 -11.56 23.00
CA GLY A 125 -15.76 -11.57 21.74
C GLY A 125 -14.36 -11.01 21.87
N ALA A 126 -13.64 -11.00 20.75
CA ALA A 126 -12.30 -10.41 20.69
C ALA A 126 -11.92 -10.01 19.26
N ILE A 127 -10.85 -9.22 19.17
CA ILE A 127 -10.17 -8.83 17.95
C ILE A 127 -8.67 -8.67 18.24
N CYS A 128 -7.81 -8.77 17.23
CA CYS A 128 -6.40 -8.44 17.41
C CYS A 128 -5.82 -7.72 16.18
N ALA A 129 -4.63 -7.13 16.38
CA ALA A 129 -3.78 -6.62 15.31
C ALA A 129 -2.31 -6.68 15.76
N LEU A 130 -1.39 -6.76 14.80
CA LEU A 130 0.03 -6.56 15.07
C LEU A 130 0.35 -5.07 15.22
N THR A 131 1.43 -4.75 15.91
CA THR A 131 1.96 -3.40 16.07
C THR A 131 3.49 -3.41 16.24
N GLY A 132 4.12 -2.25 16.10
CA GLY A 132 5.55 -2.04 16.31
C GLY A 132 6.39 -2.16 15.03
N THR A 133 7.72 -2.19 15.21
CA THR A 133 8.68 -2.39 14.12
C THR A 133 9.05 -3.86 13.99
N ALA A 134 9.75 -4.24 12.91
CA ALA A 134 10.22 -5.61 12.68
C ALA A 134 11.01 -6.20 13.87
N GLU A 135 11.74 -5.36 14.60
CA GLU A 135 12.56 -5.76 15.74
C GLU A 135 11.76 -5.87 17.05
N GLN A 136 10.61 -5.19 17.15
CA GLN A 136 9.81 -5.06 18.36
C GLN A 136 8.33 -5.34 18.08
N LEU A 137 8.06 -6.36 17.26
CA LEU A 137 6.70 -6.76 16.93
C LEU A 137 5.94 -7.20 18.17
N ARG A 138 4.70 -6.74 18.27
CA ARG A 138 3.77 -7.07 19.34
C ARG A 138 2.41 -7.41 18.75
N VAL A 139 1.61 -8.13 19.52
CA VAL A 139 0.19 -8.34 19.23
C VAL A 139 -0.64 -7.62 20.27
N VAL A 140 -1.56 -6.79 19.80
CA VAL A 140 -2.59 -6.18 20.62
C VAL A 140 -3.87 -6.98 20.47
N TYR A 141 -4.45 -7.40 21.60
CA TYR A 141 -5.79 -7.98 21.66
C TYR A 141 -6.73 -6.98 22.32
N ILE A 142 -7.94 -6.85 21.77
CA ILE A 142 -9.06 -6.20 22.45
C ILE A 142 -10.11 -7.27 22.70
N VAL A 143 -10.42 -7.50 23.96
CA VAL A 143 -11.33 -8.54 24.43
C VAL A 143 -12.51 -7.89 25.13
N THR A 144 -13.72 -8.28 24.77
CA THR A 144 -14.91 -7.86 25.51
C THR A 144 -15.40 -9.00 26.38
N THR A 145 -15.83 -8.65 27.59
CA THR A 145 -16.56 -9.54 28.48
C THR A 145 -17.99 -9.01 28.65
N ALA A 146 -18.79 -9.68 29.49
CA ALA A 146 -20.10 -9.16 29.85
C ALA A 146 -20.03 -7.82 30.62
N ALA A 147 -18.90 -7.51 31.26
CA ALA A 147 -18.76 -6.35 32.14
C ALA A 147 -17.93 -5.22 31.54
N LYS A 148 -16.90 -5.54 30.75
CA LYS A 148 -15.92 -4.54 30.30
C LYS A 148 -15.20 -4.91 29.01
N THR A 149 -14.44 -3.96 28.50
CA THR A 149 -13.51 -4.14 27.38
C THR A 149 -12.08 -4.02 27.91
N ILE A 150 -11.24 -5.00 27.60
CA ILE A 150 -9.87 -5.11 28.11
C ILE A 150 -8.93 -5.22 26.93
N GLY A 151 -7.90 -4.37 26.90
CA GLY A 151 -6.80 -4.44 25.96
C GLY A 151 -5.62 -5.18 26.57
N TYR A 152 -4.94 -5.98 25.75
CA TYR A 152 -3.72 -6.69 26.12
C TYR A 152 -2.64 -6.46 25.06
N VAL A 153 -1.40 -6.32 25.48
CA VAL A 153 -0.23 -6.30 24.59
C VAL A 153 0.66 -7.47 24.92
N PHE A 154 1.00 -8.28 23.93
CA PHE A 154 1.94 -9.38 24.03
C PHE A 154 3.13 -9.13 23.10
N ASP A 155 4.34 -9.50 23.52
CA ASP A 155 5.39 -9.78 22.54
C ASP A 155 5.18 -11.17 21.91
N LEU A 156 6.02 -11.54 20.95
CA LEU A 156 5.86 -12.78 20.20
C LEU A 156 6.38 -14.03 20.92
N THR A 157 7.05 -13.87 22.05
CA THR A 157 7.83 -14.92 22.73
C THR A 157 7.37 -15.21 24.15
N SER A 158 6.80 -14.22 24.84
CA SER A 158 6.32 -14.34 26.20
C SER A 158 4.91 -14.92 26.23
N GLY A 159 4.67 -15.79 27.21
CA GLY A 159 3.34 -16.33 27.48
C GLY A 159 2.45 -15.39 28.31
N GLN A 160 2.93 -14.20 28.68
CA GLN A 160 2.26 -13.26 29.58
C GLN A 160 2.11 -11.90 28.91
N PRO A 161 1.03 -11.15 29.21
CA PRO A 161 0.86 -9.81 28.66
C PRO A 161 1.92 -8.86 29.23
N LEU A 162 2.53 -8.07 28.36
CA LEU A 162 3.36 -6.92 28.73
C LEU A 162 2.52 -5.80 29.33
N VAL A 163 1.29 -5.65 28.84
CA VAL A 163 0.33 -4.64 29.29
C VAL A 163 -1.06 -5.25 29.32
N THR A 164 -1.81 -4.94 30.37
CA THR A 164 -3.25 -5.20 30.48
C THR A 164 -3.93 -3.92 30.92
N LYS A 165 -4.99 -3.50 30.22
CA LYS A 165 -5.69 -2.25 30.52
C LYS A 165 -7.18 -2.35 30.24
N ASP A 166 -7.99 -1.91 31.19
CA ASP A 166 -9.41 -1.70 30.97
C ASP A 166 -9.59 -0.50 30.03
N LEU A 167 -10.14 -0.74 28.84
CA LEU A 167 -10.32 0.28 27.82
C LEU A 167 -11.62 1.04 28.07
N GLN A 168 -11.52 2.37 28.04
CA GLN A 168 -12.64 3.30 28.20
C GLN A 168 -12.68 4.23 27.00
N ALA A 169 -13.81 4.92 26.82
CA ALA A 169 -13.89 5.96 25.80
C ALA A 169 -12.87 7.09 26.10
N PRO A 170 -12.28 7.74 25.08
CA PRO A 170 -11.25 8.77 25.26
C PRO A 170 -11.72 9.99 26.07
N ALA A 171 -13.00 10.34 25.98
CA ALA A 171 -13.59 11.49 26.67
C ALA A 171 -14.77 11.08 27.57
N PRO A 172 -15.04 11.80 28.69
CA PRO A 172 -16.08 11.42 29.66
C PRO A 172 -17.52 11.44 29.12
N ASP A 173 -17.78 12.25 28.10
CA ASP A 173 -19.06 12.34 27.39
C ASP A 173 -19.26 11.22 26.37
N GLN A 174 -18.20 10.48 26.06
CA GLN A 174 -18.21 9.39 25.08
C GLN A 174 -18.42 8.03 25.75
N ARG A 175 -18.88 7.07 24.94
CA ARG A 175 -19.05 5.66 25.34
C ARG A 175 -18.49 4.76 24.26
N LEU A 176 -18.16 3.53 24.63
CA LEU A 176 -17.83 2.52 23.63
C LEU A 176 -19.08 2.16 22.82
N ALA A 177 -18.94 2.15 21.50
CA ALA A 177 -19.98 1.72 20.58
C ALA A 177 -20.22 0.20 20.69
N ALA A 178 -21.28 -0.30 20.05
CA ALA A 178 -21.49 -1.74 19.98
C ALA A 178 -20.28 -2.42 19.31
N PRO A 179 -19.74 -3.53 19.85
CA PRO A 179 -18.53 -4.16 19.30
C PRO A 179 -18.64 -4.60 17.84
N LYS A 180 -19.84 -4.64 17.28
CA LYS A 180 -20.11 -5.34 16.00
C LYS A 180 -19.60 -4.61 14.79
N ASP A 181 -19.40 -3.32 14.97
CA ASP A 181 -18.90 -2.42 13.96
C ASP A 181 -17.42 -2.10 14.18
N TRP A 182 -16.80 -2.67 15.23
CA TRP A 182 -15.39 -2.47 15.54
C TRP A 182 -14.48 -3.17 14.53
N SER A 183 -13.42 -2.48 14.17
CA SER A 183 -12.26 -3.07 13.50
C SER A 183 -10.97 -2.58 14.13
N LEU A 184 -9.92 -3.37 14.00
CA LEU A 184 -8.60 -3.08 14.54
C LEU A 184 -7.60 -3.24 13.42
N ALA A 185 -6.81 -2.20 13.20
CA ALA A 185 -5.80 -2.16 12.16
C ALA A 185 -4.42 -1.90 12.75
N SER A 186 -3.42 -2.55 12.15
CA SER A 186 -2.02 -2.46 12.54
C SER A 186 -1.41 -1.13 12.13
N THR A 187 -0.66 -0.49 13.02
CA THR A 187 0.15 0.71 12.74
C THR A 187 1.53 0.60 13.38
N ALA A 188 2.53 1.32 12.88
CA ALA A 188 3.91 1.25 13.38
C ALA A 188 4.05 1.70 14.86
N SER A 189 3.19 2.60 15.35
CA SER A 189 3.23 3.12 16.73
C SER A 189 2.18 2.48 17.67
N GLY A 190 1.28 1.66 17.14
CA GLY A 190 0.15 1.17 17.91
C GLY A 190 -0.89 0.43 17.08
N VAL A 191 -2.15 0.62 17.43
CA VAL A 191 -3.29 0.09 16.67
C VAL A 191 -4.35 1.16 16.48
N ALA A 192 -4.96 1.18 15.30
CA ALA A 192 -6.11 2.02 15.02
C ALA A 192 -7.39 1.22 15.30
N TRP A 193 -8.13 1.63 16.32
CA TRP A 193 -9.41 1.06 16.71
C TRP A 193 -10.54 1.88 16.10
N LEU A 194 -11.17 1.31 15.07
CA LEU A 194 -12.15 2.01 14.23
C LEU A 194 -13.57 1.71 14.70
N ASN A 195 -14.43 2.73 14.62
CA ASN A 195 -15.82 2.74 15.09
C ASN A 195 -15.99 2.29 16.56
N ALA A 196 -14.95 2.46 17.36
CA ALA A 196 -14.90 2.03 18.75
C ALA A 196 -15.80 2.84 19.69
N VAL A 197 -16.06 4.08 19.32
CA VAL A 197 -16.63 5.09 20.22
C VAL A 197 -17.90 5.69 19.62
N THR A 198 -18.85 6.01 20.48
CA THR A 198 -20.07 6.77 20.21
C THR A 198 -20.18 7.91 21.21
N ASP A 199 -20.82 9.01 20.83
CA ASP A 199 -21.10 10.19 21.65
C ASP A 199 -22.28 9.97 22.60
N GLY A 200 -22.84 8.75 22.62
CA GLY A 200 -23.89 8.36 23.53
C GLY A 200 -25.25 8.92 23.15
N HIS A 201 -25.41 10.24 22.98
CA HIS A 201 -26.65 10.95 22.66
C HIS A 201 -26.39 12.39 22.12
N ALA A 202 -25.93 12.63 20.88
CA ALA A 202 -25.97 13.98 20.27
C ALA A 202 -25.84 14.01 18.73
N ALA A 203 -25.99 15.21 18.16
CA ALA A 203 -25.97 15.51 16.72
C ALA A 203 -24.56 15.64 16.10
N ALA A 204 -23.49 15.45 16.89
CA ALA A 204 -22.10 15.55 16.44
C ALA A 204 -21.52 14.15 16.19
N ALA A 205 -20.87 13.93 15.05
CA ALA A 205 -20.34 12.61 14.69
C ALA A 205 -19.28 12.14 15.72
N PRO A 206 -19.43 10.94 16.34
CA PRO A 206 -18.45 10.43 17.30
C PRO A 206 -17.09 10.13 16.66
N PRO A 207 -15.98 10.03 17.43
CA PRO A 207 -14.71 9.60 16.88
C PRO A 207 -14.83 8.19 16.29
N ARG A 208 -14.69 8.11 14.97
CA ARG A 208 -14.72 6.84 14.24
C ARG A 208 -13.34 6.22 14.10
N THR A 209 -12.29 6.90 14.55
CA THR A 209 -10.91 6.38 14.65
C THR A 209 -10.29 6.77 15.98
N VAL A 210 -9.80 5.80 16.74
CA VAL A 210 -8.99 6.01 17.95
C VAL A 210 -7.67 5.26 17.79
N VAL A 211 -6.54 5.93 17.91
CA VAL A 211 -5.23 5.27 17.86
C VAL A 211 -4.73 5.01 19.27
N LEU A 212 -4.51 3.74 19.59
CA LEU A 212 -3.97 3.29 20.87
C LEU A 212 -2.48 3.01 20.74
N SER A 213 -1.69 3.46 21.70
CA SER A 213 -0.26 3.17 21.83
C SER A 213 0.01 1.68 21.97
N GLY A 214 0.97 1.16 21.20
CA GLY A 214 1.45 -0.21 21.34
C GLY A 214 2.32 -0.45 22.59
N GLN A 215 2.59 0.60 23.38
CA GLN A 215 3.42 0.52 24.58
C GLN A 215 2.62 0.36 25.87
N ASP A 216 1.46 1.00 25.97
CA ASP A 216 0.69 1.10 27.22
C ASP A 216 -0.84 1.19 27.00
N LEU A 217 -1.30 1.04 25.75
CA LEU A 217 -2.71 1.16 25.36
C LEU A 217 -3.34 2.51 25.77
N SER A 218 -2.55 3.57 25.92
CA SER A 218 -3.07 4.94 26.00
C SER A 218 -3.58 5.40 24.64
N THR A 219 -4.61 6.25 24.64
CA THR A 219 -5.03 6.92 23.42
C THR A 219 -3.96 7.93 23.02
N LEU A 220 -3.35 7.74 21.86
CA LEU A 220 -2.41 8.70 21.27
C LEU A 220 -3.18 9.90 20.70
N TRP A 221 -4.22 9.63 19.93
CA TRP A 221 -5.10 10.61 19.31
C TRP A 221 -6.37 9.93 18.76
N SER A 222 -7.34 10.75 18.36
CA SER A 222 -8.60 10.30 17.76
C SER A 222 -9.05 11.23 16.64
N ASP A 223 -9.86 10.73 15.71
CA ASP A 223 -10.46 11.51 14.62
C ASP A 223 -11.96 11.16 14.48
N PRO A 224 -12.83 12.16 14.20
CA PRO A 224 -14.26 11.94 13.89
C PRO A 224 -14.48 11.07 12.66
N GLU A 225 -13.57 11.06 11.70
CA GLU A 225 -13.74 10.30 10.47
C GLU A 225 -13.18 8.87 10.58
N PRO A 226 -13.79 7.89 9.89
CA PRO A 226 -13.24 6.55 9.84
C PRO A 226 -12.02 6.55 8.91
N ALA A 227 -10.89 6.07 9.43
CA ALA A 227 -9.67 5.96 8.64
C ALA A 227 -9.68 4.71 7.76
N ARG A 228 -9.06 4.81 6.58
CA ARG A 228 -8.42 3.66 5.92
C ARG A 228 -6.98 3.58 6.41
N VAL A 229 -6.58 2.42 6.93
CA VAL A 229 -5.35 2.29 7.73
C VAL A 229 -4.37 1.34 7.06
N TRP A 230 -3.13 1.78 6.96
CA TRP A 230 -1.94 1.02 6.62
C TRP A 230 -0.90 1.13 7.72
N PRO A 231 0.19 0.32 7.70
CA PRO A 231 1.22 0.34 8.72
C PRO A 231 1.77 1.73 9.05
N ASP A 232 2.03 2.56 8.03
CA ASP A 232 2.73 3.83 8.16
C ASP A 232 1.89 5.05 7.80
N VAL A 233 0.67 4.85 7.32
CA VAL A 233 -0.25 5.96 6.98
C VAL A 233 -1.71 5.64 7.31
N LEU A 234 -2.43 6.67 7.77
CA LEU A 234 -3.87 6.68 7.94
C LEU A 234 -4.47 7.71 6.97
N ALA A 235 -5.43 7.28 6.16
CA ALA A 235 -6.14 8.12 5.22
C ALA A 235 -7.56 8.41 5.70
N PHE A 236 -7.95 9.69 5.65
CA PHE A 236 -9.27 10.16 6.01
C PHE A 236 -9.91 10.83 4.80
N THR A 237 -11.08 10.34 4.40
CA THR A 237 -11.93 11.00 3.41
C THR A 237 -12.87 11.94 4.14
N ARG A 238 -12.77 13.24 3.89
CA ARG A 238 -13.71 14.22 4.44
C ARG A 238 -14.84 14.42 3.45
N SER A 239 -16.00 13.88 3.77
CA SER A 239 -17.22 14.04 2.99
C SER A 239 -18.39 14.23 3.94
N GLY A 240 -18.58 15.44 4.48
CA GLY A 240 -19.73 15.63 5.38
C GLY A 240 -19.94 17.00 6.01
N ASP A 241 -18.89 17.80 6.19
CA ASP A 241 -19.08 19.13 6.79
C ASP A 241 -19.26 20.19 5.69
N PRO A 242 -20.42 20.86 5.58
CA PRO A 242 -20.61 21.96 4.62
C PRO A 242 -19.66 23.15 4.85
N ALA A 243 -18.99 23.23 6.00
CA ALA A 243 -17.93 24.20 6.27
C ALA A 243 -16.52 23.74 5.83
N GLN A 244 -16.34 22.47 5.44
CA GLN A 244 -15.04 21.93 5.04
C GLN A 244 -15.04 21.51 3.58
N THR A 245 -13.95 21.83 2.89
CA THR A 245 -13.78 21.39 1.51
C THR A 245 -13.63 19.87 1.47
N PRO A 246 -14.41 19.15 0.64
CA PRO A 246 -14.25 17.72 0.47
C PRO A 246 -12.82 17.41 0.01
N GLY A 247 -12.28 16.28 0.46
CA GLY A 247 -10.89 15.94 0.18
C GLY A 247 -10.37 14.76 0.97
N THR A 248 -9.08 14.48 0.75
CA THR A 248 -8.36 13.43 1.46
C THR A 248 -7.24 14.04 2.29
N ARG A 249 -7.06 13.49 3.49
CA ARG A 249 -5.97 13.81 4.41
C ARG A 249 -5.20 12.55 4.79
N LEU A 250 -3.87 12.64 4.77
CA LEU A 250 -2.99 11.59 5.27
C LEU A 250 -2.39 12.03 6.60
N ARG A 251 -2.34 11.09 7.55
CA ARG A 251 -1.65 11.23 8.82
C ARG A 251 -0.72 10.06 9.08
N LEU A 252 0.40 10.33 9.74
CA LEU A 252 1.23 9.28 10.31
C LEU A 252 0.52 8.64 11.51
N PRO A 253 0.91 7.41 11.91
CA PRO A 253 0.40 6.74 13.12
C PRO A 253 0.53 7.57 14.41
N GLY A 254 1.49 8.50 14.47
CA GLY A 254 1.64 9.44 15.59
C GLY A 254 0.65 10.62 15.60
N GLY A 255 -0.16 10.80 14.54
CA GLY A 255 -1.17 11.85 14.41
C GLY A 255 -0.72 13.07 13.61
N GLU A 256 0.56 13.15 13.23
CA GLU A 256 1.07 14.21 12.35
C GLU A 256 0.36 14.16 10.99
N GLU A 257 -0.18 15.30 10.56
CA GLU A 257 -0.71 15.49 9.22
C GLU A 257 0.42 15.77 8.24
N ILE A 258 0.50 14.95 7.19
CA ILE A 258 1.60 14.99 6.21
C ILE A 258 1.15 15.42 4.82
N TYR A 259 -0.15 15.25 4.52
CA TYR A 259 -0.69 15.59 3.21
C TYR A 259 -2.18 15.88 3.31
N GLN A 260 -2.63 16.90 2.59
CA GLN A 260 -4.05 17.18 2.37
C GLN A 260 -4.24 17.70 0.94
N ASP A 261 -5.19 17.12 0.22
CA ASP A 261 -5.60 17.59 -1.11
C ASP A 261 -7.11 17.38 -1.28
N ASN A 262 -7.79 18.45 -1.70
CA ASN A 262 -9.24 18.47 -1.90
C ASN A 262 -9.67 17.77 -3.19
N ASP A 263 -8.75 17.61 -4.13
CA ASP A 263 -9.01 16.94 -5.40
C ASP A 263 -8.75 15.43 -5.31
N VAL A 264 -8.14 14.94 -4.23
CA VAL A 264 -7.91 13.50 -4.03
C VAL A 264 -9.19 12.81 -3.61
N VAL A 265 -9.66 11.91 -4.47
CA VAL A 265 -10.93 11.18 -4.32
C VAL A 265 -10.77 9.83 -3.64
N SER A 266 -9.58 9.22 -3.70
CA SER A 266 -9.28 7.99 -2.96
C SER A 266 -7.80 7.84 -2.66
N VAL A 267 -7.52 7.11 -1.59
CA VAL A 267 -6.20 6.54 -1.28
C VAL A 267 -6.28 5.07 -1.56
N ASP A 268 -5.49 4.58 -2.50
CA ASP A 268 -5.68 3.25 -3.10
C ASP A 268 -4.83 2.19 -2.39
N ALA A 269 -3.59 2.52 -2.06
CA ALA A 269 -2.63 1.61 -1.42
C ALA A 269 -1.49 2.36 -0.71
N GLU A 270 -0.90 1.73 0.31
CA GLU A 270 0.48 1.96 0.74
C GLU A 270 1.35 0.91 0.06
N LEU A 271 2.36 1.35 -0.67
CA LEU A 271 3.35 0.52 -1.35
C LEU A 271 4.64 0.56 -0.52
N THR A 272 5.19 -0.60 -0.21
CA THR A 272 6.43 -0.69 0.56
C THR A 272 7.38 -1.69 -0.06
N ASP A 273 8.66 -1.32 -0.09
CA ASP A 273 9.79 -2.20 -0.38
C ASP A 273 10.91 -1.90 0.61
N GLY A 274 10.88 -2.59 1.75
CA GLY A 274 11.84 -2.36 2.82
C GLY A 274 11.77 -0.92 3.34
N SER A 275 12.78 -0.11 3.00
CA SER A 275 12.87 1.29 3.45
C SER A 275 11.96 2.24 2.68
N SER A 276 11.69 2.00 1.39
CA SER A 276 10.92 2.93 0.57
C SER A 276 9.42 2.73 0.77
N LYS A 277 8.70 3.83 1.00
CA LYS A 277 7.25 3.80 1.25
C LYS A 277 6.53 4.89 0.46
N LEU A 278 5.61 4.48 -0.40
CA LEU A 278 4.79 5.37 -1.21
C LEU A 278 3.31 5.18 -0.90
N VAL A 279 2.52 6.24 -1.03
CA VAL A 279 1.07 6.17 -0.96
C VAL A 279 0.50 6.45 -2.35
N GLN A 280 -0.24 5.50 -2.89
CA GLN A 280 -0.96 5.64 -4.13
C GLN A 280 -2.27 6.39 -3.89
N LEU A 281 -2.47 7.48 -4.63
CA LEU A 281 -3.62 8.37 -4.52
C LEU A 281 -4.28 8.53 -5.89
N THR A 282 -5.61 8.48 -5.94
CA THR A 282 -6.37 8.89 -7.13
C THR A 282 -6.90 10.31 -6.92
N ARG A 283 -6.58 11.19 -7.86
CA ARG A 283 -6.98 12.60 -7.90
C ARG A 283 -7.92 12.86 -9.05
N ARG A 284 -8.89 13.74 -8.83
CA ARG A 284 -9.72 14.34 -9.88
C ARG A 284 -8.99 15.53 -10.48
N ASP A 285 -8.83 15.53 -11.79
CA ASP A 285 -8.21 16.64 -12.50
C ASP A 285 -9.25 17.70 -12.88
N PRO A 286 -8.88 18.99 -12.93
CA PRO A 286 -9.78 20.11 -13.25
C PRO A 286 -10.18 20.18 -14.75
N ALA A 287 -10.22 19.06 -15.45
CA ALA A 287 -10.59 18.96 -16.87
C ALA A 287 -12.12 18.97 -17.09
N ASN A 288 -12.56 19.20 -18.33
CA ASN A 288 -13.95 19.07 -18.76
C ASN A 288 -14.05 18.17 -20.01
N PRO A 289 -14.52 16.90 -19.89
CA PRO A 289 -15.06 16.26 -18.69
C PRO A 289 -13.98 16.03 -17.62
N ALA A 290 -14.40 15.87 -16.36
CA ALA A 290 -13.48 15.61 -15.25
C ALA A 290 -12.77 14.27 -15.47
N GLU A 291 -11.44 14.33 -15.53
CA GLU A 291 -10.58 13.16 -15.63
C GLU A 291 -10.05 12.76 -14.24
N VAL A 292 -9.45 11.58 -14.15
CA VAL A 292 -8.76 11.13 -12.94
C VAL A 292 -7.33 10.75 -13.28
N SER A 293 -6.43 11.05 -12.34
CA SER A 293 -5.03 10.70 -12.39
C SER A 293 -4.59 10.00 -11.11
N THR A 294 -3.63 9.11 -11.25
CA THR A 294 -2.91 8.48 -10.14
C THR A 294 -1.65 9.28 -9.85
N LEU A 295 -1.38 9.53 -8.58
CA LEU A 295 -0.17 10.14 -8.07
C LEU A 295 0.37 9.31 -6.91
N PHE A 296 1.67 9.43 -6.66
CA PHE A 296 2.34 8.69 -5.59
C PHE A 296 3.02 9.66 -4.65
N TYR A 297 2.66 9.61 -3.38
CA TYR A 297 3.23 10.44 -2.32
C TYR A 297 4.29 9.65 -1.57
N ASP A 298 5.51 10.15 -1.53
CA ASP A 298 6.63 9.57 -0.79
C ASP A 298 6.53 9.95 0.70
N LEU A 299 6.42 8.94 1.57
CA LEU A 299 6.27 9.15 3.01
C LEU A 299 7.55 9.69 3.67
N ASP A 300 8.72 9.32 3.15
CA ASP A 300 10.01 9.74 3.70
C ASP A 300 10.36 11.15 3.25
N ALA A 301 10.19 11.43 1.95
CA ALA A 301 10.45 12.75 1.37
C ALA A 301 9.29 13.74 1.59
N LYS A 302 8.14 13.28 2.09
CA LYS A 302 6.91 14.05 2.32
C LYS A 302 6.48 14.87 1.10
N SER A 303 6.58 14.28 -0.09
CA SER A 303 6.29 14.97 -1.36
C SER A 303 5.74 14.03 -2.43
N VAL A 304 5.03 14.58 -3.41
CA VAL A 304 4.57 13.80 -4.57
C VAL A 304 5.75 13.54 -5.51
N ILE A 305 5.91 12.30 -5.95
CA ILE A 305 7.00 11.94 -6.86
C ILE A 305 6.71 12.43 -8.28
N LYS A 306 7.78 12.76 -9.01
CA LYS A 306 7.73 13.00 -10.45
C LYS A 306 8.10 11.72 -11.20
N ILE A 307 7.34 11.45 -12.25
CA ILE A 307 7.51 10.32 -13.16
C ILE A 307 7.66 10.92 -14.55
N GLY A 308 8.91 10.98 -15.02
CA GLY A 308 9.29 11.83 -16.15
C GLY A 308 9.01 13.30 -15.84
N ASP A 309 8.32 13.98 -16.75
CA ASP A 309 7.96 15.40 -16.60
C ASP A 309 6.62 15.63 -15.87
N SER A 310 5.97 14.57 -15.39
CA SER A 310 4.63 14.62 -14.80
C SER A 310 4.61 14.10 -13.36
N GLU A 311 3.79 14.70 -12.51
CA GLU A 311 3.44 14.17 -11.18
C GLU A 311 2.25 13.21 -11.23
N ARG A 312 1.72 12.97 -12.43
CA ARG A 312 0.43 12.31 -12.68
C ARG A 312 0.56 11.24 -13.75
N ILE A 313 -0.05 10.09 -13.48
CA ILE A 313 -0.31 9.05 -14.47
C ILE A 313 -1.81 9.03 -14.75
N SER A 314 -2.20 9.04 -16.02
CA SER A 314 -3.61 9.01 -16.41
C SER A 314 -4.35 7.79 -15.85
N GLY A 315 -5.53 8.01 -15.29
CA GLY A 315 -6.40 6.97 -14.72
C GLY A 315 -6.32 6.85 -13.21
N GLY A 316 -7.37 6.29 -12.62
CA GLY A 316 -7.48 6.02 -11.18
C GLY A 316 -7.68 4.53 -10.90
N GLY A 317 -7.34 4.10 -9.69
CA GLY A 317 -7.42 2.67 -9.30
C GLY A 317 -6.50 1.77 -10.13
N LEU A 318 -5.37 2.31 -10.59
CA LEU A 318 -4.34 1.57 -11.31
C LEU A 318 -3.73 0.50 -10.39
N THR A 319 -3.22 -0.58 -10.99
CA THR A 319 -2.42 -1.54 -10.22
C THR A 319 -1.01 -0.99 -10.09
N ALA A 320 -0.44 -1.01 -8.89
CA ALA A 320 0.93 -0.57 -8.66
C ALA A 320 1.66 -1.51 -7.69
N ALA A 321 2.97 -1.58 -7.83
CA ALA A 321 3.86 -2.30 -6.93
C ALA A 321 5.19 -1.55 -6.79
N LEU A 322 5.80 -1.63 -5.61
CA LEU A 322 7.12 -1.09 -5.34
C LEU A 322 8.05 -2.26 -5.07
N SER A 323 9.16 -2.35 -5.79
CA SER A 323 10.19 -3.37 -5.58
C SER A 323 11.53 -2.90 -6.10
N ASP A 324 12.58 -3.15 -5.34
CA ASP A 324 13.96 -2.73 -5.58
C ASP A 324 14.14 -1.24 -5.89
N GLY A 325 13.39 -0.38 -5.22
CA GLY A 325 13.37 1.05 -5.50
C GLY A 325 12.80 1.40 -6.89
N LYS A 326 12.04 0.50 -7.49
CA LYS A 326 11.33 0.71 -8.77
C LYS A 326 9.84 0.65 -8.57
N LEU A 327 9.15 1.63 -9.13
CA LEU A 327 7.70 1.73 -9.10
C LEU A 327 7.14 1.15 -10.40
N PHE A 328 6.43 0.04 -10.28
CA PHE A 328 5.61 -0.50 -11.35
C PHE A 328 4.21 0.10 -11.28
N VAL A 329 3.68 0.50 -12.45
CA VAL A 329 2.32 0.98 -12.61
C VAL A 329 1.69 0.31 -13.82
N ASP A 330 0.43 -0.08 -13.68
CA ASP A 330 -0.35 -0.74 -14.71
C ASP A 330 -1.77 -0.18 -14.81
N GLY A 331 -2.06 0.39 -15.98
CA GLY A 331 -3.37 0.87 -16.41
C GLY A 331 -3.91 0.18 -17.68
N HIS A 332 -3.26 -0.88 -18.19
CA HIS A 332 -3.60 -1.41 -19.52
C HIS A 332 -5.05 -1.86 -19.65
N ASN A 333 -5.60 -2.46 -18.59
CA ASN A 333 -6.98 -2.94 -18.50
C ASN A 333 -7.93 -1.95 -17.81
N ARG A 334 -7.55 -0.67 -17.71
CA ARG A 334 -8.38 0.37 -17.10
C ARG A 334 -9.01 1.23 -18.16
N ASP A 335 -10.34 1.32 -18.15
CA ASP A 335 -11.08 2.11 -19.14
C ASP A 335 -10.82 3.61 -19.01
N ASN A 336 -10.64 4.07 -17.77
CA ASN A 336 -10.38 5.47 -17.39
C ASN A 336 -8.90 5.89 -17.49
N SER A 337 -8.00 5.06 -18.03
CA SER A 337 -6.56 5.33 -18.08
C SER A 337 -6.05 5.37 -19.52
N GLN A 338 -5.29 6.40 -19.89
CA GLN A 338 -4.52 6.41 -21.15
C GLN A 338 -3.13 5.79 -21.00
N PHE A 339 -2.80 5.30 -19.80
CA PHE A 339 -1.53 4.65 -19.53
C PHE A 339 -1.59 3.16 -19.89
N GLY A 340 -0.51 2.63 -20.49
CA GLY A 340 -0.34 1.19 -20.64
C GLY A 340 0.19 0.62 -19.34
N PHE A 341 1.47 0.28 -19.32
CA PHE A 341 2.17 -0.11 -18.09
C PHE A 341 3.65 0.22 -18.19
N GLY A 342 4.32 0.36 -17.06
CA GLY A 342 5.74 0.69 -17.03
C GLY A 342 6.39 0.50 -15.66
N VAL A 343 7.71 0.52 -15.66
CA VAL A 343 8.56 0.44 -14.47
C VAL A 343 9.44 1.68 -14.42
N TRP A 344 9.18 2.54 -13.43
CA TRP A 344 9.93 3.76 -13.17
C TRP A 344 10.99 3.51 -12.11
N ASN A 345 12.25 3.78 -12.44
CA ASN A 345 13.35 3.68 -11.50
C ASN A 345 13.43 4.94 -10.64
N LEU A 346 13.09 4.85 -9.35
CA LEU A 346 13.03 6.03 -8.48
C LEU A 346 14.40 6.66 -8.26
N ARG A 347 15.47 5.86 -8.25
CA ARG A 347 16.84 6.37 -8.10
C ARG A 347 17.37 6.96 -9.40
N GLY A 348 17.20 6.22 -10.50
CA GLY A 348 17.67 6.61 -11.82
C GLY A 348 16.84 7.72 -12.46
N GLN A 349 15.63 7.98 -11.95
CA GLN A 349 14.69 8.96 -12.49
C GLN A 349 14.44 8.73 -14.00
N GLN A 350 14.24 7.48 -14.38
CA GLN A 350 14.03 7.04 -15.76
C GLN A 350 13.08 5.85 -15.84
N TRP A 351 12.49 5.63 -17.01
CA TRP A 351 11.75 4.41 -17.30
C TRP A 351 12.72 3.28 -17.64
N ASP A 352 12.75 2.24 -16.83
CA ASP A 352 13.46 0.99 -17.18
C ASP A 352 12.63 0.16 -18.15
N PHE A 353 11.31 0.38 -18.19
CA PHE A 353 10.39 -0.20 -19.16
C PHE A 353 9.14 0.67 -19.29
N LEU A 354 8.63 0.86 -20.51
CA LEU A 354 7.37 1.57 -20.75
C LEU A 354 6.67 1.02 -21.99
N LYS A 355 5.37 0.72 -21.85
CA LYS A 355 4.46 0.47 -22.96
C LYS A 355 3.30 1.45 -22.89
N ASN A 356 3.06 2.17 -23.98
CA ASN A 356 1.84 2.97 -24.12
C ASN A 356 0.61 2.05 -24.21
N ARG A 357 -0.58 2.64 -24.12
CA ARG A 357 -1.84 1.89 -24.09
C ARG A 357 -2.08 1.05 -25.35
N ASP A 358 -1.77 1.59 -26.52
CA ASP A 358 -2.00 0.89 -27.78
C ASP A 358 -1.10 -0.33 -27.92
N ASP A 359 0.17 -0.20 -27.55
CA ASP A 359 1.12 -1.31 -27.56
C ASP A 359 0.79 -2.35 -26.51
N ALA A 360 0.35 -1.94 -25.31
CA ALA A 360 -0.12 -2.88 -24.29
C ALA A 360 -1.33 -3.69 -24.76
N ARG A 361 -2.29 -3.07 -25.47
CA ARG A 361 -3.46 -3.75 -26.03
C ARG A 361 -3.08 -4.80 -27.08
N LYS A 362 -2.06 -4.54 -27.90
CA LYS A 362 -1.58 -5.51 -28.91
C LYS A 362 -1.03 -6.79 -28.29
N LEU A 363 -0.56 -6.74 -27.04
CA LEU A 363 0.01 -7.89 -26.33
C LEU A 363 -1.05 -8.87 -25.81
N SER A 364 -2.35 -8.52 -25.84
CA SER A 364 -3.44 -9.38 -25.35
C SER A 364 -3.17 -9.95 -23.94
N LEU A 365 -2.78 -9.06 -23.02
CA LEU A 365 -2.41 -9.41 -21.65
C LEU A 365 -3.65 -9.53 -20.77
N ALA A 366 -3.72 -10.62 -20.01
CA ALA A 366 -4.69 -10.78 -18.92
C ALA A 366 -4.15 -10.19 -17.61
N LYS A 367 -2.84 -10.30 -17.38
CA LYS A 367 -2.19 -9.86 -16.15
C LYS A 367 -0.72 -9.52 -16.38
N VAL A 368 -0.26 -8.48 -15.69
CA VAL A 368 1.15 -8.11 -15.56
C VAL A 368 1.47 -8.05 -14.08
N ALA A 369 2.55 -8.70 -13.67
CA ALA A 369 3.08 -8.58 -12.32
C ALA A 369 4.56 -8.18 -12.39
N PHE A 370 5.01 -7.48 -11.36
CA PHE A 370 6.36 -6.95 -11.26
C PHE A 370 6.99 -7.35 -9.93
N PHE A 371 8.24 -7.76 -9.97
CA PHE A 371 9.08 -7.94 -8.79
C PHE A 371 10.55 -7.83 -9.19
N GLU A 372 11.30 -7.02 -8.45
CA GLU A 372 12.71 -6.69 -8.71
C GLU A 372 12.94 -6.21 -10.15
N ASP A 373 13.67 -6.96 -10.97
CA ASP A 373 13.96 -6.62 -12.36
C ASP A 373 13.15 -7.46 -13.35
N HIS A 374 12.04 -8.05 -12.91
CA HIS A 374 11.28 -8.98 -13.74
C HIS A 374 9.81 -8.58 -13.89
N LEU A 375 9.35 -8.57 -15.14
CA LEU A 375 7.93 -8.52 -15.48
C LEU A 375 7.44 -9.93 -15.82
N TYR A 376 6.40 -10.36 -15.12
CA TYR A 376 5.73 -11.64 -15.33
C TYR A 376 4.43 -11.38 -16.08
N LEU A 377 4.37 -11.81 -17.34
CA LEU A 377 3.27 -11.55 -18.25
C LEU A 377 2.41 -12.80 -18.40
N THR A 378 1.10 -12.65 -18.21
CA THR A 378 0.10 -13.67 -18.51
C THR A 378 -0.78 -13.19 -19.65
N GLY A 379 -0.77 -13.88 -20.79
CA GLY A 379 -1.64 -13.60 -21.93
C GLY A 379 -3.03 -14.21 -21.78
N SER A 380 -4.02 -13.62 -22.45
CA SER A 380 -5.43 -14.08 -22.41
C SER A 380 -5.65 -15.50 -22.96
N GLY A 381 -4.68 -16.07 -23.69
CA GLY A 381 -4.71 -17.43 -24.22
C GLY A 381 -4.00 -18.48 -23.36
N GLY A 382 -3.62 -18.16 -22.11
CA GLY A 382 -2.83 -19.07 -21.26
C GLY A 382 -1.36 -19.15 -21.66
N THR A 383 -0.85 -18.10 -22.32
CA THR A 383 0.57 -17.94 -22.62
C THR A 383 1.26 -17.18 -21.49
N PHE A 384 2.54 -17.47 -21.27
CA PHE A 384 3.33 -16.86 -20.20
C PHE A 384 4.67 -16.38 -20.75
N SER A 385 5.19 -15.30 -20.17
CA SER A 385 6.56 -14.89 -20.42
C SER A 385 7.11 -14.07 -19.26
N VAL A 386 8.41 -14.16 -19.03
CA VAL A 386 9.14 -13.31 -18.08
C VAL A 386 10.08 -12.42 -18.89
N ILE A 387 10.03 -11.12 -18.67
CA ILE A 387 10.96 -10.14 -19.24
C ILE A 387 11.91 -9.69 -18.13
N ALA A 388 13.22 -9.76 -18.38
CA ALA A 388 14.21 -9.15 -17.51
C ALA A 388 14.46 -7.70 -17.94
N LEU A 389 14.45 -6.79 -16.98
CA LEU A 389 14.67 -5.37 -17.19
C LEU A 389 16.15 -5.00 -17.03
N PRO A 390 16.64 -4.02 -17.81
CA PRO A 390 15.91 -3.19 -18.78
C PRO A 390 15.86 -3.80 -20.20
N ALA A 391 16.40 -5.02 -20.42
CA ALA A 391 16.65 -5.58 -21.74
C ALA A 391 15.39 -5.80 -22.60
N GLY A 392 14.19 -5.83 -22.01
CA GLY A 392 12.90 -5.77 -22.72
C GLY A 392 12.50 -7.06 -23.44
N ASP A 393 13.44 -7.94 -23.75
CA ASP A 393 13.23 -9.24 -24.35
C ASP A 393 12.82 -10.31 -23.31
N PRO A 394 11.95 -11.28 -23.69
CA PRO A 394 11.62 -12.40 -22.81
C PRO A 394 12.83 -13.28 -22.50
N VAL A 395 13.09 -13.51 -21.22
CA VAL A 395 14.12 -14.43 -20.71
C VAL A 395 13.57 -15.82 -20.38
N ALA A 396 12.25 -15.94 -20.19
CA ALA A 396 11.58 -17.22 -20.00
C ALA A 396 10.15 -17.20 -20.57
N SER A 397 9.64 -18.37 -20.93
CA SER A 397 8.25 -18.56 -21.42
C SER A 397 7.31 -19.15 -20.36
N ASN A 398 7.80 -19.35 -19.13
CA ASN A 398 7.02 -19.84 -17.99
C ASN A 398 7.77 -19.60 -16.67
N TRP A 399 7.07 -19.76 -15.53
CA TRP A 399 7.65 -19.78 -14.18
C TRP A 399 6.93 -20.79 -13.29
N ALA A 400 7.65 -21.43 -12.37
CA ALA A 400 7.06 -22.31 -11.35
C ALA A 400 6.67 -21.53 -10.08
N LEU A 401 7.47 -20.50 -9.76
CA LEU A 401 7.32 -19.63 -8.60
C LEU A 401 7.44 -18.19 -9.07
N ARG A 402 6.49 -17.34 -8.68
CA ARG A 402 6.58 -15.89 -8.90
C ARG A 402 6.77 -15.17 -7.57
N PRO A 403 7.92 -14.54 -7.32
CA PRO A 403 8.06 -13.65 -6.19
C PRO A 403 7.18 -12.41 -6.35
N PHE A 404 6.65 -11.89 -5.25
CA PHE A 404 5.74 -10.73 -5.31
C PHE A 404 5.85 -9.78 -4.12
N GLN A 405 6.51 -10.17 -3.02
CA GLN A 405 6.68 -9.29 -1.87
C GLN A 405 7.91 -9.66 -1.05
N ARG A 406 8.65 -8.66 -0.57
CA ARG A 406 9.74 -8.85 0.38
C ARG A 406 9.23 -8.76 1.81
N ILE A 407 9.71 -9.67 2.64
CA ILE A 407 9.68 -9.61 4.10
C ILE A 407 11.13 -9.71 4.59
N SER A 408 11.41 -9.49 5.88
CA SER A 408 12.78 -9.28 6.38
C SER A 408 13.71 -10.46 6.06
N GLY A 409 14.52 -10.36 5.00
CA GLY A 409 15.43 -11.44 4.56
C GLY A 409 14.75 -12.59 3.80
N TRP A 410 13.44 -12.50 3.53
CA TRP A 410 12.65 -13.54 2.86
C TRP A 410 11.81 -12.93 1.73
N THR A 411 11.40 -13.77 0.78
CA THR A 411 10.51 -13.38 -0.31
C THR A 411 9.26 -14.24 -0.27
N LEU A 412 8.10 -13.59 -0.32
CA LEU A 412 6.84 -14.27 -0.55
C LEU A 412 6.73 -14.61 -2.02
N VAL A 413 6.49 -15.89 -2.29
CA VAL A 413 6.33 -16.41 -3.64
C VAL A 413 4.95 -17.02 -3.83
N CYS A 414 4.44 -16.83 -5.04
CA CYS A 414 3.24 -17.46 -5.52
C CYS A 414 3.59 -18.71 -6.33
N ARG A 415 2.99 -19.85 -5.99
CA ARG A 415 3.12 -21.12 -6.71
C ARG A 415 1.82 -21.45 -7.46
N GLY A 416 1.97 -22.09 -8.61
CA GLY A 416 0.87 -22.71 -9.35
C GLY A 416 0.09 -21.75 -10.24
N GLU A 417 0.56 -20.52 -10.40
CA GLU A 417 -0.09 -19.48 -11.22
C GLU A 417 -0.17 -19.83 -12.70
N THR A 418 0.82 -20.57 -13.19
CA THR A 418 0.94 -21.00 -14.59
C THR A 418 0.44 -22.43 -14.82
N ALA A 419 -0.11 -23.07 -13.78
CA ALA A 419 -0.65 -24.41 -13.89
C ALA A 419 -1.92 -24.43 -14.76
N PRO A 420 -2.20 -25.53 -15.49
CA PRO A 420 -3.43 -25.66 -16.26
C PRO A 420 -4.67 -25.40 -15.40
N GLY A 421 -5.58 -24.53 -15.88
CA GLY A 421 -6.78 -24.14 -15.14
C GLY A 421 -6.55 -23.17 -13.96
N ALA A 422 -5.32 -22.69 -13.75
CA ALA A 422 -5.05 -21.63 -12.77
C ALA A 422 -5.44 -20.25 -13.27
N ASN A 423 -5.49 -20.02 -14.59
CA ASN A 423 -5.85 -18.74 -15.21
C ASN A 423 -5.06 -17.53 -14.67
N GLY A 424 -3.81 -17.73 -14.23
CA GLY A 424 -3.00 -16.65 -13.64
C GLY A 424 -3.32 -16.35 -12.17
N GLU A 425 -4.11 -17.20 -11.50
CA GLU A 425 -4.41 -17.09 -10.07
C GLU A 425 -3.41 -17.85 -9.22
N CYS A 426 -3.03 -17.23 -8.10
CA CYS A 426 -2.13 -17.84 -7.14
C CYS A 426 -2.79 -19.03 -6.44
N LYS A 427 -2.17 -20.21 -6.47
CA LYS A 427 -2.70 -21.41 -5.79
C LYS A 427 -2.20 -21.52 -4.37
N GLU A 428 -0.91 -21.27 -4.16
CA GLU A 428 -0.27 -21.35 -2.85
C GLU A 428 0.71 -20.18 -2.70
N ILE A 429 0.77 -19.60 -1.49
CA ILE A 429 1.76 -18.59 -1.14
C ILE A 429 2.73 -19.19 -0.14
N LEU A 430 4.02 -18.98 -0.35
CA LEU A 430 5.08 -19.59 0.44
C LEU A 430 6.09 -18.51 0.86
N ASN A 431 6.68 -18.66 2.05
CA ASN A 431 7.90 -17.92 2.36
C ASN A 431 9.08 -18.71 1.81
N ASP A 432 9.91 -18.06 1.01
CA ASP A 432 11.10 -18.70 0.43
C ASP A 432 12.28 -17.74 0.42
N VAL A 433 13.48 -18.30 0.50
CA VAL A 433 14.74 -17.58 0.30
C VAL A 433 15.06 -17.65 -1.20
N VAL A 434 14.20 -17.04 -2.02
CA VAL A 434 14.43 -17.04 -3.47
C VAL A 434 15.62 -16.14 -3.79
N LYS A 435 16.65 -16.72 -4.39
CA LYS A 435 17.53 -15.98 -5.28
C LYS A 435 16.81 -15.88 -6.62
N PRO A 436 16.61 -14.68 -7.21
CA PRO A 436 15.97 -14.55 -8.51
C PRO A 436 16.67 -15.45 -9.55
N PRO A 437 15.94 -15.98 -10.55
CA PRO A 437 16.55 -16.75 -11.61
C PRO A 437 17.64 -15.90 -12.27
N ARG A 438 18.85 -16.46 -12.35
CA ARG A 438 19.99 -15.85 -13.05
C ARG A 438 19.86 -15.99 -14.54
#